data_AF-A0A804UGC4-F1
#
_entry.id   AF-A0A804UGC4-F1
#
_cell.length_a   1.000
_cell.length_b   1.000
_cell.length_c   1.000
_cell.angle_alpha   90.00
_cell.angle_beta   90.00
_cell.angle_gamma   90.00
#
_symmetry.space_group_name_H-M   'P 1'
#
loop_
_entity.id
_entity.type
_entity.pdbx_description
1 polymer ?
#
loop_
_entity_poly.entity_id
_entity_poly.type
_entity_poly.pdbx_seq_one_letter_code
_entity_poly.pdbx_strand_id
1 'polypeptide(L)'
;MLSTIFGFSQYLKGLHCCRVSGESNWIKVEQKLVAKGTNRTSRLQITTNKKGVVWFDQVSLMPEDTYKGHGFRTELISMILDLKPRFLRFPGGCFVEGDWLRNAFRWRESIGPWEERPGHFGGVW
;
A
#
# COMPACT_ATOMS: atom_id res chain seq x y z
N MET A 1 20.68 18.48 8.51
CA MET A 1 21.01 17.11 8.04
C MET A 1 20.25 16.09 8.89
N LEU A 2 19.04 15.71 8.46
CA LEU A 2 18.16 14.78 9.18
C LEU A 2 18.41 13.35 8.65
N SER A 3 18.83 12.44 9.53
CA SER A 3 18.86 11.01 9.27
C SER A 3 17.63 10.40 9.93
N THR A 4 16.69 9.89 9.14
CA THR A 4 15.54 9.15 9.64
C THR A 4 15.93 7.69 9.73
N ILE A 5 15.93 7.18 10.95
CA ILE A 5 16.35 5.82 11.30
C ILE A 5 15.09 5.04 11.66
N PHE A 6 14.76 4.01 10.87
CA PHE A 6 13.63 3.12 11.11
C PHE A 6 14.03 1.98 12.08
N GLY A 7 13.50 2.00 13.31
CA GLY A 7 13.83 1.13 14.44
C GLY A 7 12.68 0.18 14.80
N PHE A 8 13.06 -0.97 15.34
CA PHE A 8 12.33 -2.22 15.26
C PHE A 8 11.34 -2.56 16.38
N SER A 9 10.20 -3.12 15.97
CA SER A 9 9.50 -4.22 16.64
C SER A 9 10.14 -5.54 16.20
N GLN A 10 10.30 -6.47 17.14
CA GLN A 10 11.05 -7.73 17.02
C GLN A 10 10.84 -8.44 15.66
N TYR A 11 11.92 -8.98 15.10
CA TYR A 11 12.03 -9.85 13.89
C TYR A 11 12.46 -9.25 12.56
N LEU A 12 12.62 -7.94 12.46
CA LEU A 12 13.37 -7.37 11.36
C LEU A 12 14.61 -6.70 11.99
N LYS A 13 15.78 -6.87 11.38
CA LYS A 13 17.00 -6.07 11.66
C LYS A 13 17.54 -5.67 10.30
N GLY A 14 16.71 -4.96 9.55
CA GLY A 14 17.04 -4.23 8.34
C GLY A 14 16.78 -2.76 8.64
N LEU A 15 17.72 -2.13 9.31
CA LEU A 15 17.63 -0.73 9.69
C LEU A 15 17.90 0.09 8.43
N HIS A 16 16.88 0.27 7.60
CA HIS A 16 16.98 1.13 6.42
C HIS A 16 16.90 2.58 6.90
N CYS A 17 17.99 3.32 6.72
CA CYS A 17 18.06 4.71 7.08
C CYS A 17 17.93 5.53 5.80
N CYS A 18 16.81 6.24 5.65
CA CYS A 18 16.68 7.22 4.58
C CYS A 18 16.96 8.60 5.13
N ARG A 19 17.84 9.35 4.47
CA ARG A 19 17.97 10.78 4.71
C ARG A 19 16.86 11.49 3.96
N VAL A 20 16.00 12.17 4.71
CA VAL A 20 15.02 13.09 4.16
C VAL A 20 15.64 14.48 4.27
N SER A 21 15.81 15.17 3.14
CA SER A 21 16.23 16.57 3.16
C SER A 21 15.15 17.39 3.88
N GLY A 22 15.55 18.41 4.63
CA GLY A 22 14.61 19.32 5.31
C GLY A 22 13.94 20.30 4.36
N GLU A 23 13.78 19.93 3.09
CA GLU A 23 13.21 20.75 2.05
C GLU A 23 11.68 20.66 2.12
N SER A 24 10.99 21.74 1.73
CA SER A 24 9.53 21.85 1.84
C SER A 24 8.74 21.04 0.80
N ASN A 25 9.42 20.29 -0.07
CA ASN A 25 8.81 19.56 -1.17
C ASN A 25 8.60 18.08 -0.80
N TRP A 26 7.53 17.48 -1.33
CA TRP A 26 7.29 16.04 -1.21
C TRP A 26 8.38 15.27 -1.95
N ILE A 27 8.92 14.24 -1.29
CA ILE A 27 9.89 13.32 -1.88
C ILE A 27 9.35 11.90 -1.84
N LYS A 28 9.48 11.17 -2.96
CA LYS A 28 9.19 9.74 -3.01
C LYS A 28 10.40 8.96 -2.48
N VAL A 29 10.16 8.08 -1.52
CA VAL A 29 11.19 7.20 -0.96
C VAL A 29 10.80 5.76 -1.23
N GLU A 30 11.62 5.05 -2.01
CA GLU A 30 11.44 3.64 -2.33
C GLU A 30 12.58 2.83 -1.72
N GLN A 31 12.25 1.75 -1.01
CA GLN A 31 13.21 0.87 -0.36
C GLN A 31 12.73 -0.58 -0.44
N LYS A 32 13.65 -1.50 -0.73
CA LYS A 32 13.41 -2.94 -0.60
C LYS A 32 13.76 -3.40 0.81
N LEU A 33 12.86 -4.15 1.44
CA LEU A 33 13.05 -4.71 2.76
C LEU A 33 13.20 -6.23 2.64
N VAL A 34 14.31 -6.76 3.16
CA VAL A 34 14.57 -8.22 3.18
C VAL A 34 14.25 -8.76 4.57
N ALA A 35 13.24 -9.63 4.65
CA ALA A 35 12.89 -10.30 5.89
C ALA A 35 13.92 -11.38 6.26
N LYS A 36 14.25 -11.50 7.55
CA LYS A 36 15.16 -12.55 8.06
C LYS A 36 14.43 -13.82 8.49
N GLY A 37 13.10 -13.79 8.47
CA GLY A 37 12.25 -14.91 8.86
C GLY A 37 10.78 -14.55 8.73
N THR A 38 9.93 -15.54 8.93
CA THR A 38 8.48 -15.40 8.83
C THR A 38 7.87 -15.16 10.21
N ASN A 39 7.13 -14.07 10.37
CA ASN A 39 6.34 -13.80 11.56
C ASN A 39 5.02 -13.11 11.18
N ARG A 40 3.89 -13.69 11.60
CA ARG A 40 2.54 -13.20 11.30
C ARG A 40 2.15 -11.95 12.11
N THR A 41 2.85 -11.66 13.20
CA THR A 41 2.61 -10.48 14.04
C THR A 41 3.52 -9.31 13.72
N SER A 42 4.36 -9.41 12.68
CA SER A 42 5.19 -8.30 12.19
C SER A 42 4.35 -7.10 11.71
N ARG A 43 4.93 -5.90 11.79
CA ARG A 43 4.31 -4.64 11.40
C ARG A 43 5.34 -3.76 10.69
N LEU A 44 4.90 -2.93 9.75
CA LEU A 44 5.72 -1.82 9.25
C LEU A 44 5.86 -0.79 10.37
N GLN A 45 7.09 -0.34 10.62
CA GLN A 45 7.37 0.68 11.62
C GLN A 45 8.24 1.78 11.01
N ILE A 46 7.76 3.01 11.16
CA ILE A 46 8.42 4.24 10.75
C ILE A 46 8.74 5.01 12.04
N THR A 47 10.01 5.34 12.28
CA THR A 47 10.53 6.00 13.49
C THR A 47 11.58 7.04 13.12
N THR A 48 11.94 7.87 14.08
CA THR A 48 13.01 8.86 13.96
C THR A 48 13.84 8.87 15.25
N ASN A 49 15.14 9.13 15.13
CA ASN A 49 16.03 9.35 16.27
C ASN A 49 16.11 10.82 16.68
N LYS A 50 15.42 11.71 15.95
CA LYS A 50 15.43 13.16 16.18
C LYS A 50 14.00 13.64 16.40
N LYS A 51 13.84 14.60 17.32
CA LYS A 51 12.58 15.33 17.49
C LYS A 51 12.34 16.21 16.25
N GLY A 52 11.10 16.26 15.79
CA GLY A 52 10.69 17.05 14.65
C GLY A 52 9.30 16.66 14.16
N VAL A 53 8.80 17.41 13.18
CA VAL A 53 7.56 17.12 12.47
C VAL A 53 7.93 16.52 11.13
N VAL A 54 7.30 15.39 10.79
CA VAL A 54 7.45 14.73 9.49
C VAL A 54 6.05 14.45 8.96
N TRP A 55 5.79 14.87 7.73
CA TRP A 55 4.56 14.57 7.02
C TRP A 55 4.77 13.33 6.17
N PHE A 56 3.82 12.40 6.25
CA PHE A 56 3.78 11.20 5.42
C PHE A 56 2.51 11.22 4.61
N ASP A 57 2.61 10.82 3.36
CA ASP A 57 1.49 10.54 2.49
C ASP A 57 1.84 9.29 1.65
N GLN A 58 0.82 8.60 1.14
CA GLN A 58 0.97 7.46 0.23
C GLN A 58 1.97 6.40 0.74
N VAL A 59 1.80 5.93 1.98
CA VAL A 59 2.66 4.88 2.56
C VAL A 59 2.18 3.50 2.08
N SER A 60 3.04 2.77 1.37
CA SER A 60 2.74 1.43 0.86
C SER A 60 3.86 0.44 1.19
N LEU A 61 3.47 -0.81 1.49
CA LEU A 61 4.37 -1.95 1.65
C LEU A 61 3.78 -3.13 0.90
N MET A 62 4.38 -3.49 -0.23
CA MET A 62 3.94 -4.62 -1.05
C MET A 62 5.01 -5.72 -1.07
N PRO A 63 4.61 -7.01 -1.10
CA PRO A 63 5.52 -8.10 -1.43
C PRO A 63 6.14 -7.88 -2.81
N GLU A 64 7.39 -8.29 -3.00
CA GLU A 64 8.03 -8.29 -4.32
C GLU A 64 7.51 -9.46 -5.18
N ASP A 65 7.35 -10.63 -4.56
CA ASP A 65 6.74 -11.80 -5.20
C ASP A 65 5.22 -11.72 -5.14
N THR A 66 4.62 -11.20 -6.22
CA THR A 66 3.18 -11.11 -6.41
C THR A 66 2.78 -11.88 -7.66
N TYR A 67 1.51 -12.26 -7.77
CA TYR A 67 1.01 -13.03 -8.91
C TYR A 67 1.35 -12.32 -10.23
N LYS A 68 2.28 -12.92 -11.00
CA LYS A 68 2.79 -12.39 -12.27
C LYS A 68 3.34 -10.96 -12.20
N GLY A 69 3.73 -10.47 -11.02
CA GLY A 69 4.16 -9.08 -10.83
C GLY A 69 3.04 -8.05 -10.89
N HIS A 70 1.76 -8.46 -10.82
CA HIS A 70 0.60 -7.57 -10.95
C HIS A 70 0.09 -7.01 -9.60
N GLY A 71 0.81 -7.23 -8.50
CA GLY A 71 0.42 -6.72 -7.18
C GLY A 71 -0.62 -7.55 -6.43
N PHE A 72 -1.08 -8.68 -7.00
CA PHE A 72 -2.04 -9.56 -6.33
C PHE A 72 -1.34 -10.61 -5.46
N ARG A 73 -2.00 -10.98 -4.36
CA ARG A 73 -1.60 -12.10 -3.50
C ARG A 73 -1.69 -13.42 -4.28
N THR A 74 -0.56 -14.09 -4.45
CA THR A 74 -0.41 -15.29 -5.28
C THR A 74 -1.34 -16.43 -4.85
N GLU A 75 -1.49 -16.65 -3.56
CA GLU A 75 -2.33 -17.70 -3.01
C GLU A 75 -3.82 -17.45 -3.28
N LEU A 76 -4.28 -16.20 -3.19
CA LEU A 76 -5.68 -15.86 -3.44
C LEU A 76 -6.03 -16.03 -4.92
N ILE A 77 -5.15 -15.60 -5.82
CA ILE A 77 -5.36 -15.83 -7.25
C ILE A 77 -5.36 -17.33 -7.57
N SER A 78 -4.47 -18.10 -6.97
CA SER A 78 -4.44 -19.57 -7.17
C SER A 78 -5.77 -20.20 -6.76
N MET A 79 -6.30 -19.86 -5.58
CA MET A 79 -7.61 -20.33 -5.12
C MET A 79 -8.74 -19.93 -6.08
N ILE A 80 -8.73 -18.71 -6.63
CA ILE A 80 -9.72 -18.27 -7.62
C ILE A 80 -9.62 -19.11 -8.91
N LEU A 81 -8.40 -19.41 -9.38
CA LEU A 81 -8.19 -20.21 -10.60
C LEU A 81 -8.62 -21.66 -10.41
N ASP A 82 -8.44 -22.23 -9.23
CA ASP A 82 -8.86 -23.60 -8.89
C ASP A 82 -10.39 -23.79 -8.99
N LEU A 83 -11.16 -22.73 -8.76
CA LEU A 83 -12.62 -22.73 -8.97
C LEU A 83 -13.02 -22.83 -10.45
N LYS A 84 -12.07 -22.68 -11.38
CA LYS A 84 -12.29 -22.64 -12.84
C LYS A 84 -13.43 -21.69 -13.24
N PRO A 85 -13.41 -20.42 -12.78
CA PRO A 85 -14.49 -19.48 -13.05
C PRO A 85 -14.59 -19.22 -14.55
N ARG A 86 -15.82 -19.25 -15.07
CA ARG A 86 -16.11 -18.94 -16.47
C ARG A 86 -16.18 -17.44 -16.73
N PHE A 87 -16.50 -16.65 -15.70
CA PHE A 87 -16.56 -15.19 -15.75
C PHE A 87 -16.34 -14.60 -14.34
N LEU A 88 -15.94 -13.34 -14.29
CA LEU A 88 -15.82 -12.54 -13.06
C LEU A 88 -16.51 -11.19 -13.30
N ARG A 89 -17.53 -10.87 -12.49
CA ARG A 89 -18.23 -9.57 -12.54
C ARG A 89 -17.48 -8.57 -11.65
N PHE A 90 -17.03 -7.46 -12.23
CA PHE A 90 -16.34 -6.37 -11.53
C PHE A 90 -16.40 -5.04 -12.30
N PRO A 91 -16.38 -3.87 -11.64
CA PRO A 91 -16.80 -3.64 -10.26
C PRO A 91 -18.33 -3.84 -10.18
N GLY A 92 -18.90 -4.12 -9.00
CA GLY A 92 -20.31 -4.49 -8.97
C GLY A 92 -21.03 -4.35 -7.64
N GLY A 93 -22.34 -4.60 -7.71
CA GLY A 93 -23.26 -4.40 -6.59
C GLY A 93 -23.35 -2.94 -6.18
N CYS A 94 -23.73 -2.71 -4.92
CA CYS A 94 -23.89 -1.38 -4.34
C CYS A 94 -22.63 -0.51 -4.44
N PHE A 95 -21.43 -1.12 -4.57
CA PHE A 95 -20.17 -0.39 -4.76
C PHE A 95 -20.18 0.51 -6.01
N VAL A 96 -20.83 0.07 -7.10
CA VAL A 96 -20.91 0.88 -8.33
C VAL A 96 -21.88 2.04 -8.16
N GLU A 97 -22.92 1.84 -7.35
CA GLU A 97 -24.04 2.75 -7.17
C GLU A 97 -23.68 3.92 -6.23
N GLY A 98 -23.12 3.60 -5.05
CA GLY A 98 -22.96 4.55 -3.95
C GLY A 98 -24.30 5.00 -3.35
N ASP A 99 -24.30 5.54 -2.12
CA ASP A 99 -25.54 6.06 -1.49
C ASP A 99 -26.15 7.27 -2.21
N TRP A 100 -25.28 8.03 -2.89
CA TRP A 100 -25.63 9.23 -3.63
C TRP A 100 -24.91 9.20 -4.95
N LEU A 101 -25.47 9.82 -6.00
CA LEU A 101 -24.83 9.84 -7.32
C LEU A 101 -23.39 10.40 -7.27
N ARG A 102 -23.11 11.36 -6.37
CA ARG A 102 -21.75 11.89 -6.14
C ARG A 102 -20.76 10.83 -5.63
N ASN A 103 -21.24 9.78 -4.98
CA ASN A 103 -20.45 8.68 -4.43
C ASN A 103 -20.36 7.48 -5.38
N ALA A 104 -21.04 7.48 -6.53
CA ALA A 104 -21.00 6.37 -7.48
C ALA A 104 -19.57 6.14 -8.02
N PHE A 105 -19.22 4.89 -8.35
CA PHE A 105 -17.88 4.55 -8.83
C PHE A 105 -17.51 5.31 -10.11
N ARG A 106 -16.35 5.98 -10.11
CA ARG A 106 -15.81 6.74 -11.23
C ARG A 106 -14.57 6.06 -11.77
N TRP A 107 -14.71 5.26 -12.81
CA TRP A 107 -13.59 4.48 -13.35
C TRP A 107 -12.36 5.32 -13.72
N ARG A 108 -12.56 6.58 -14.16
CA ARG A 108 -11.47 7.51 -14.51
C ARG A 108 -10.58 7.86 -13.32
N GLU A 109 -11.09 7.77 -12.10
CA GLU A 109 -10.34 8.04 -10.87
C GLU A 109 -9.52 6.82 -10.41
N SER A 110 -9.66 5.66 -11.09
CA SER A 110 -8.96 4.43 -10.76
C SER A 110 -7.74 4.12 -11.65
N ILE A 111 -7.46 5.00 -12.62
CA ILE A 111 -6.36 4.86 -13.60
C ILE A 111 -5.27 5.90 -13.33
N GLY A 112 -4.06 5.67 -13.88
CA GLY A 112 -2.90 6.56 -13.69
C GLY A 112 -2.02 6.18 -12.49
N PRO A 113 -1.08 7.04 -12.07
CA PRO A 113 -0.27 6.84 -10.87
C PRO A 113 -1.15 6.59 -9.65
N TRP A 114 -0.81 5.62 -8.80
CA TRP A 114 -1.71 5.24 -7.70
C TRP A 114 -1.75 6.31 -6.61
N GLU A 115 -0.63 7.02 -6.43
CA GLU A 115 -0.46 8.15 -5.53
C GLU A 115 -1.38 9.34 -5.88
N GLU A 116 -1.91 9.39 -7.09
CA GLU A 116 -2.81 10.45 -7.58
C GLU A 116 -4.29 10.04 -7.61
N ARG A 117 -4.59 8.77 -7.28
CA ARG A 117 -5.98 8.27 -7.30
C ARG A 117 -6.67 8.69 -5.99
N PRO A 118 -7.76 9.47 -6.04
CA PRO A 118 -8.42 9.99 -4.83
C PRO A 118 -9.11 8.91 -3.99
N GLY A 119 -9.16 7.67 -4.49
CA GLY A 119 -9.92 6.57 -3.90
C GLY A 119 -11.40 6.67 -4.23
N HIS A 120 -12.20 5.81 -3.60
CA HIS A 120 -13.65 5.80 -3.76
C HIS A 120 -14.30 5.64 -2.39
N PHE A 121 -15.21 6.54 -2.07
CA PHE A 121 -15.96 6.48 -0.82
C PHE A 121 -17.08 5.44 -0.91
N GLY A 122 -16.80 4.23 -0.44
CA GLY A 122 -17.74 3.10 -0.43
C GLY A 122 -18.78 3.18 0.70
N GLY A 123 -19.58 4.26 0.74
CA GLY A 123 -20.54 4.53 1.83
C GLY A 123 -21.71 3.55 2.00
N VAL A 124 -21.85 2.59 1.07
CA VAL A 124 -22.90 1.56 1.09
C VAL A 124 -22.65 0.41 2.08
N TRP A 125 -21.64 0.52 2.95
CA TRP A 125 -21.24 -0.47 3.96
C TRP A 125 -21.09 0.15 5.35
#